data_AF-A0AAV4WL10-F1
#
_entry.id   AF-A0AAV4WL10-F1
#
_cell.length_a   1.000
_cell.length_b   1.000
_cell.length_c   1.000
_cell.angle_alpha   90.00
_cell.angle_beta   90.00
_cell.angle_gamma   90.00
#
_symmetry.space_group_name_H-M   'P 1'
#
loop_
_entity.id
_entity.type
_entity.pdbx_description
1 polymer ?
#
loop_
_entity_poly.entity_id
_entity_poly.type
_entity_poly.pdbx_seq_one_letter_code
_entity_poly.pdbx_strand_id
1 'polypeptide(L)'
;RSVDMNVLGTRRLVELCHKMTHLEALIHVSTAYCNCDREQVDEVVYNPPVPPQKIIDTIQWMDEDLVGVLTPHLIKGRPNTYTYTKALAETLLVEESGALPVAIVRPSIVTAAWKEPFPGWVDNFNGPTGLIVATSKGILRSMHCKSSSIADLIPVDVVINLVITVAWYTATHRPNSLLVYNCCSGSINHLTWGGVERLAIPLILRHPSHGVFFYPNGSFTDSRLWNQLCVLFYHRLPAYALDLAAVLTGHRPQLVPLYRKLHRAIQCLEYFTTHEWAFSSNNVLMLLEKVAPEDKQLFNFDIKALHWPTYLEDYILGIRQFLLKEELSSLPMARKSLKRIYMYTKAVHLFMVFLLWKLVFMRYDSARKLWFVFVSMVVKLFNALPRITS
;
A
#
# COMPACT_ATOMS: atom_id res chain seq x y z
N ARG A 1 -0.08 5.66 -24.48
CA ARG A 1 0.75 4.64 -23.79
C ARG A 1 -0.09 3.56 -23.07
N SER A 2 -0.91 3.88 -22.07
CA SER A 2 -1.67 2.85 -21.32
C SER A 2 -2.61 2.01 -22.19
N VAL A 3 -3.28 2.63 -23.17
CA VAL A 3 -4.16 1.90 -24.13
C VAL A 3 -3.35 0.95 -25.01
N ASP A 4 -2.21 1.40 -25.55
CA ASP A 4 -1.36 0.55 -26.37
C ASP A 4 -0.83 -0.67 -25.58
N MET A 5 -0.38 -0.45 -24.35
CA MET A 5 0.16 -1.54 -23.50
C MET A 5 -0.93 -2.53 -23.04
N ASN A 6 -2.03 -2.04 -22.47
CA ASN A 6 -3.02 -2.91 -21.82
C ASN A 6 -4.10 -3.40 -22.79
N VAL A 7 -4.55 -2.55 -23.71
CA VAL A 7 -5.67 -2.84 -24.61
C VAL A 7 -5.16 -3.46 -25.91
N LEU A 8 -4.29 -2.77 -26.64
CA LEU A 8 -3.73 -3.30 -27.90
C LEU A 8 -2.78 -4.47 -27.66
N GLY A 9 -2.04 -4.47 -26.55
CA GLY A 9 -1.27 -5.65 -26.12
C GLY A 9 -2.15 -6.89 -25.93
N THR A 10 -3.34 -6.73 -25.35
CA THR A 10 -4.30 -7.83 -25.20
C THR A 10 -4.83 -8.30 -26.54
N ARG A 11 -5.21 -7.39 -27.45
CA ARG A 11 -5.61 -7.73 -28.83
C ARG A 11 -4.56 -8.56 -29.55
N ARG A 12 -3.31 -8.08 -29.56
CA ARG A 12 -2.19 -8.78 -30.23
C ARG A 12 -1.99 -10.19 -29.67
N LEU A 13 -2.17 -10.38 -28.36
CA LEU A 13 -2.09 -11.69 -27.73
C LEU A 13 -3.25 -12.60 -28.15
N VAL A 14 -4.48 -12.08 -28.21
CA VAL A 14 -5.66 -12.81 -28.69
C VAL A 14 -5.49 -13.23 -30.16
N GLU A 15 -5.03 -12.32 -31.02
CA GLU A 15 -4.72 -12.61 -32.42
C GLU A 15 -3.64 -13.70 -32.59
N LEU A 16 -2.65 -13.72 -31.70
CA LEU A 16 -1.64 -14.78 -31.64
C LEU A 16 -2.27 -16.11 -31.19
N CYS A 17 -3.12 -16.09 -30.16
CA CYS A 17 -3.81 -17.27 -29.64
C CYS A 17 -4.72 -17.92 -30.68
N HIS A 18 -5.38 -17.15 -31.54
CA HIS A 18 -6.16 -17.68 -32.68
C HIS A 18 -5.32 -18.48 -33.69
N LYS A 19 -4.00 -18.26 -33.72
CA LYS A 19 -3.06 -19.00 -34.58
C LYS A 19 -2.50 -20.26 -33.89
N MET A 20 -2.79 -20.48 -32.61
CA MET A 20 -2.30 -21.62 -31.84
C MET A 20 -3.30 -22.78 -31.89
N THR A 21 -2.99 -23.82 -32.67
CA THR A 21 -3.89 -24.97 -32.89
C THR A 21 -4.06 -25.89 -31.67
N HIS A 22 -3.14 -25.80 -30.70
CA HIS A 22 -3.12 -26.62 -29.49
C HIS A 22 -3.20 -25.77 -28.21
N LEU A 23 -3.83 -24.59 -28.29
CA LEU A 23 -4.02 -23.75 -27.12
C LEU A 23 -5.03 -24.40 -26.17
N GLU A 24 -4.60 -24.69 -24.94
CA GLU A 24 -5.45 -25.29 -23.91
C GLU A 24 -6.13 -24.24 -23.02
N ALA A 25 -5.45 -23.12 -22.72
CA ALA A 25 -6.00 -22.04 -21.92
C ALA A 25 -5.28 -20.71 -22.19
N LEU A 26 -6.02 -19.61 -22.14
CA LEU A 26 -5.51 -18.24 -22.10
C LEU A 26 -6.04 -17.55 -20.83
N ILE A 27 -5.14 -17.28 -19.87
CA ILE A 27 -5.53 -16.64 -18.61
C ILE A 27 -5.08 -15.18 -18.63
N HIS A 28 -6.05 -14.27 -18.64
CA HIS A 28 -5.79 -12.83 -18.62
C HIS A 28 -5.73 -12.31 -17.18
N VAL A 29 -4.60 -11.72 -16.80
CA VAL A 29 -4.43 -11.08 -15.48
C VAL A 29 -4.83 -9.61 -15.57
N SER A 30 -5.94 -9.27 -14.92
CA SER A 30 -6.47 -7.93 -14.79
C SER A 30 -6.20 -7.39 -13.37
N THR A 31 -7.17 -6.72 -12.75
CA THR A 31 -7.10 -6.25 -11.36
C THR A 31 -8.50 -6.10 -10.80
N ALA A 32 -8.70 -6.38 -9.52
CA ALA A 32 -9.98 -6.19 -8.83
C ALA A 32 -10.46 -4.73 -8.95
N TYR A 33 -9.52 -3.78 -9.02
CA TYR A 33 -9.81 -2.35 -9.13
C TYR A 33 -10.15 -1.86 -10.55
N CYS A 34 -10.25 -2.75 -11.54
CA CYS A 34 -10.64 -2.36 -12.89
C CYS A 34 -12.10 -1.85 -12.95
N ASN A 35 -12.90 -2.04 -11.90
CA ASN A 35 -14.25 -1.49 -11.76
C ASN A 35 -14.41 -0.71 -10.44
N CYS A 36 -13.35 -0.01 -10.01
CA CYS A 36 -13.34 0.73 -8.75
C CYS A 36 -14.31 1.92 -8.68
N ASP A 37 -14.96 2.27 -9.78
CA ASP A 37 -16.07 3.23 -9.89
C ASP A 37 -17.40 2.67 -9.34
N ARG A 38 -17.41 1.41 -8.90
CA ARG A 38 -18.54 0.74 -8.24
C ARG A 38 -18.15 0.39 -6.80
N GLU A 39 -19.12 0.26 -5.90
CA GLU A 39 -18.87 -0.21 -4.52
C GLU A 39 -18.85 -1.74 -4.46
N GLN A 40 -19.78 -2.41 -5.15
CA GLN A 40 -19.82 -3.86 -5.29
C GLN A 40 -19.26 -4.27 -6.66
N VAL A 41 -18.31 -5.20 -6.65
CA VAL A 41 -17.63 -5.69 -7.86
C VAL A 41 -17.76 -7.21 -7.89
N ASP A 42 -18.62 -7.67 -8.78
CA ASP A 42 -18.91 -9.07 -9.03
C ASP A 42 -17.92 -9.69 -10.02
N GLU A 43 -17.90 -11.01 -10.08
CA GLU A 43 -17.09 -11.82 -11.00
C GLU A 43 -17.68 -11.88 -12.41
N VAL A 44 -17.93 -10.71 -12.99
CA VAL A 44 -18.41 -10.52 -14.37
C VAL A 44 -17.60 -9.44 -15.08
N VAL A 45 -17.58 -9.48 -16.42
CA VAL A 45 -17.08 -8.37 -17.24
C VAL A 45 -18.21 -7.37 -17.42
N TYR A 46 -17.99 -6.14 -16.95
CA TYR A 46 -18.99 -5.09 -17.03
C TYR A 46 -18.93 -4.39 -18.39
N ASN A 47 -20.09 -4.10 -18.97
CA ASN A 47 -20.17 -3.32 -20.21
C ASN A 47 -19.53 -1.93 -20.00
N PRO A 48 -18.58 -1.51 -20.86
CA PRO A 48 -17.98 -0.21 -20.74
C PRO A 48 -18.95 0.87 -21.26
N PRO A 49 -18.82 2.13 -20.77
CA PRO A 49 -19.63 3.23 -21.26
C PRO A 49 -19.33 3.58 -22.73
N VAL A 50 -18.13 3.24 -23.21
CA VAL A 50 -17.68 3.46 -24.58
C VAL A 50 -17.02 2.16 -25.07
N PRO A 51 -17.39 1.63 -26.26
CA PRO A 51 -16.76 0.44 -26.82
C PRO A 51 -15.24 0.60 -26.99
N PRO A 52 -14.43 -0.44 -26.73
CA PRO A 52 -12.97 -0.36 -26.81
C PRO A 52 -12.46 0.16 -28.16
N GLN A 53 -13.05 -0.28 -29.27
CA GLN A 53 -12.63 0.13 -30.61
C GLN A 53 -12.73 1.65 -30.82
N LYS A 54 -13.80 2.30 -30.33
CA LYS A 54 -13.94 3.76 -30.44
C LYS A 54 -12.83 4.50 -29.71
N ILE A 55 -12.40 4.00 -28.54
CA ILE A 55 -11.30 4.57 -27.77
C ILE A 55 -9.98 4.40 -28.51
N ILE A 56 -9.74 3.21 -29.09
CA ILE A 56 -8.56 2.93 -29.90
C ILE A 56 -8.48 3.87 -31.09
N ASP A 57 -9.54 3.95 -31.90
CA ASP A 57 -9.60 4.81 -33.08
C ASP A 57 -9.36 6.26 -32.71
N THR A 58 -9.97 6.72 -31.62
CA THR A 58 -9.81 8.10 -31.13
C THR A 58 -8.37 8.39 -30.73
N ILE A 59 -7.71 7.49 -30.02
CA ILE A 59 -6.35 7.74 -29.50
C ILE A 59 -5.28 7.58 -30.59
N GLN A 60 -5.52 6.78 -31.62
CA GLN A 60 -4.52 6.51 -32.67
C GLN A 60 -4.15 7.75 -33.49
N TRP A 61 -5.07 8.67 -33.73
CA TRP A 61 -4.79 9.88 -34.52
C TRP A 61 -4.36 11.09 -33.67
N MET A 62 -4.62 11.06 -32.36
CA MET A 62 -4.32 12.16 -31.45
C MET A 62 -2.85 12.18 -31.03
N ASP A 63 -2.30 13.38 -30.86
CA ASP A 63 -1.01 13.56 -30.20
C ASP A 63 -1.11 13.37 -28.66
N GLU A 64 0.05 13.27 -27.99
CA GLU A 64 0.09 13.06 -26.53
C GLU A 64 -0.57 14.22 -25.74
N ASP A 65 -0.52 15.44 -26.25
CA ASP A 65 -1.07 16.63 -25.58
C ASP A 65 -2.60 16.60 -25.59
N LEU A 66 -3.23 16.31 -26.73
CA LEU A 66 -4.68 16.20 -26.86
C LEU A 66 -5.23 15.02 -26.06
N VAL A 67 -4.51 13.88 -26.05
CA VAL A 67 -4.84 12.75 -25.17
C VAL A 67 -4.78 13.17 -23.71
N GLY A 68 -3.79 13.97 -23.33
CA GLY A 68 -3.67 14.53 -21.98
C GLY A 68 -4.89 15.35 -21.56
N VAL A 69 -5.38 16.22 -22.45
CA VAL A 69 -6.58 17.05 -22.20
C VAL A 69 -7.85 16.22 -22.05
N LEU A 70 -8.01 15.16 -22.85
CA LEU A 70 -9.21 14.32 -22.84
C LEU A 70 -9.21 13.26 -21.73
N THR A 71 -8.03 12.84 -21.26
CA THR A 71 -7.88 11.75 -20.27
C THR A 71 -8.81 11.89 -19.06
N PRO A 72 -8.94 13.05 -18.38
CA PRO A 72 -9.84 13.18 -17.22
C PRO A 72 -11.30 12.90 -17.54
N HIS A 73 -11.74 13.21 -18.77
CA HIS A 73 -13.11 12.97 -19.23
C HIS A 73 -13.34 11.49 -19.60
N LEU A 74 -12.31 10.83 -20.13
CA LEU A 74 -12.37 9.42 -20.53
C LEU A 74 -12.41 8.47 -19.32
N ILE A 75 -11.58 8.74 -18.30
CA ILE A 75 -11.46 7.86 -17.12
C ILE A 75 -12.58 8.08 -16.09
N LYS A 76 -13.42 9.11 -16.27
CA LYS A 76 -14.65 9.46 -15.51
C LYS A 76 -14.81 8.75 -14.14
N GLY A 77 -14.31 9.38 -13.08
CA GLY A 77 -14.47 8.90 -11.70
C GLY A 77 -13.45 7.84 -11.25
N ARG A 78 -12.63 7.32 -12.17
CA ARG A 78 -11.52 6.40 -11.86
C ARG A 78 -10.26 7.18 -11.43
N PRO A 79 -9.43 6.62 -10.53
CA PRO A 79 -8.29 7.32 -9.96
C PRO A 79 -7.11 7.50 -10.92
N ASN A 80 -7.02 6.67 -11.96
CA ASN A 80 -5.93 6.68 -12.92
C ASN A 80 -6.31 5.97 -14.23
N THR A 81 -5.45 6.09 -15.25
CA THR A 81 -5.65 5.43 -16.55
C THR A 81 -5.46 3.91 -16.49
N TYR A 82 -4.77 3.39 -15.48
CA TYR A 82 -4.51 1.96 -15.34
C TYR A 82 -5.82 1.19 -15.08
N THR A 83 -6.64 1.61 -14.12
CA THR A 83 -7.91 0.95 -13.82
C THR A 83 -8.87 1.00 -15.01
N TYR A 84 -8.93 2.13 -15.70
CA TYR A 84 -9.74 2.31 -16.91
C TYR A 84 -9.31 1.38 -18.05
N THR A 85 -8.01 1.36 -18.38
CA THR A 85 -7.50 0.56 -19.50
C THR A 85 -7.52 -0.94 -19.24
N LYS A 86 -7.43 -1.39 -17.98
CA LYS A 86 -7.68 -2.79 -17.61
C LYS A 86 -9.14 -3.19 -17.85
N ALA A 87 -10.10 -2.33 -17.50
CA ALA A 87 -11.52 -2.59 -17.79
C ALA A 87 -11.81 -2.69 -19.29
N LEU A 88 -11.22 -1.78 -20.08
CA LEU A 88 -11.32 -1.82 -21.54
C LEU A 88 -10.69 -3.09 -22.13
N ALA A 89 -9.54 -3.52 -21.60
CA ALA A 89 -8.87 -4.73 -22.05
C ALA A 89 -9.72 -5.99 -21.79
N GLU A 90 -10.41 -6.07 -20.65
CA GLU A 90 -11.33 -7.18 -20.38
C GLU A 90 -12.51 -7.21 -21.36
N THR A 91 -13.07 -6.05 -21.69
CA THR A 91 -14.16 -5.98 -22.67
C THR A 91 -13.68 -6.44 -24.04
N LEU A 92 -12.55 -5.88 -24.50
CA LEU A 92 -11.95 -6.25 -25.78
C LEU A 92 -11.62 -7.75 -25.83
N LEU A 93 -11.10 -8.31 -24.75
CA LEU A 93 -10.81 -9.74 -24.65
C LEU A 93 -12.08 -10.58 -24.87
N VAL A 94 -13.19 -10.23 -24.23
CA VAL A 94 -14.48 -10.94 -24.40
C VAL A 94 -15.02 -10.78 -25.82
N GLU A 95 -14.90 -9.59 -26.41
CA GLU A 95 -15.37 -9.31 -27.78
C GLU A 95 -14.57 -10.08 -28.85
N GLU A 96 -13.26 -10.24 -28.65
CA GLU A 96 -12.34 -10.77 -29.66
C GLU A 96 -11.91 -12.23 -29.42
N SER A 97 -12.17 -12.82 -28.24
CA SER A 97 -11.73 -14.17 -27.90
C SER A 97 -12.43 -15.27 -28.71
N GLY A 98 -13.66 -15.04 -29.18
CA GLY A 98 -14.43 -16.06 -29.90
C GLY A 98 -14.52 -17.38 -29.13
N ALA A 99 -14.04 -18.47 -29.76
CA ALA A 99 -14.05 -19.82 -29.18
C ALA A 99 -12.78 -20.17 -28.37
N LEU A 100 -11.88 -19.22 -28.12
CA LEU A 100 -10.67 -19.48 -27.33
C LEU A 100 -11.03 -19.85 -25.87
N PRO A 101 -10.31 -20.79 -25.24
CA PRO A 101 -10.52 -21.15 -23.85
C PRO A 101 -9.94 -20.07 -22.92
N VAL A 102 -10.74 -19.05 -22.58
CA VAL A 102 -10.28 -17.86 -21.85
C VAL A 102 -10.90 -17.77 -20.45
N ALA A 103 -10.09 -17.34 -19.48
CA ALA A 103 -10.57 -16.86 -18.18
C ALA A 103 -9.82 -15.60 -17.72
N ILE A 104 -10.41 -14.86 -16.79
CA ILE A 104 -9.84 -13.61 -16.26
C ILE A 104 -9.56 -13.77 -14.76
N VAL A 105 -8.36 -13.41 -14.32
CA VAL A 105 -8.00 -13.33 -12.90
C VAL A 105 -7.76 -11.87 -12.51
N ARG A 106 -8.46 -11.41 -11.48
CA ARG A 106 -8.42 -10.04 -10.95
C ARG A 106 -7.82 -10.02 -9.54
N PRO A 107 -6.51 -9.88 -9.38
CA PRO A 107 -5.91 -9.68 -8.07
C PRO A 107 -6.24 -8.31 -7.46
N SER A 108 -6.38 -8.27 -6.13
CA SER A 108 -6.37 -7.04 -5.35
C SER A 108 -4.94 -6.51 -5.16
N ILE A 109 -4.62 -5.85 -4.05
CA ILE A 109 -3.30 -5.23 -3.84
C ILE A 109 -2.28 -6.33 -3.56
N VAL A 110 -1.47 -6.66 -4.58
CA VAL A 110 -0.45 -7.69 -4.46
C VAL A 110 0.65 -7.27 -3.49
N THR A 111 0.97 -8.15 -2.55
CA THR A 111 2.00 -7.98 -1.53
C THR A 111 3.02 -9.12 -1.57
N ALA A 112 3.98 -9.14 -0.63
CA ALA A 112 5.04 -10.14 -0.59
C ALA A 112 4.51 -11.58 -0.56
N ALA A 113 5.35 -12.52 -0.96
CA ALA A 113 5.04 -13.94 -0.90
C ALA A 113 4.68 -14.38 0.53
N TRP A 114 3.65 -15.20 0.65
CA TRP A 114 3.31 -15.86 1.91
C TRP A 114 4.18 -17.10 2.14
N LYS A 115 4.33 -17.95 1.11
CA LYS A 115 5.05 -19.21 1.16
C LYS A 115 6.12 -19.32 0.09
N GLU A 116 5.80 -19.05 -1.18
CA GLU A 116 6.69 -19.34 -2.32
C GLU A 116 7.12 -18.07 -3.09
N PRO A 117 8.38 -17.96 -3.56
CA PRO A 117 9.47 -18.94 -3.44
C PRO A 117 10.04 -19.06 -2.02
N PHE A 118 9.81 -18.06 -1.17
CA PHE A 118 10.04 -18.10 0.27
C PHE A 118 9.24 -16.98 0.96
N PRO A 119 8.90 -17.11 2.26
CA PRO A 119 8.13 -16.12 2.98
C PRO A 119 8.75 -14.72 2.94
N GLY A 120 7.92 -13.71 2.70
CA GLY A 120 8.34 -12.31 2.65
C GLY A 120 9.05 -11.89 1.36
N TRP A 121 9.21 -12.77 0.37
CA TRP A 121 9.83 -12.38 -0.91
C TRP A 121 9.08 -11.22 -1.57
N VAL A 122 9.83 -10.19 -1.95
CA VAL A 122 9.35 -9.01 -2.67
C VAL A 122 10.51 -8.35 -3.42
N ASP A 123 10.25 -7.83 -4.62
CA ASP A 123 11.26 -7.32 -5.54
C ASP A 123 11.08 -5.84 -5.95
N ASN A 124 10.00 -5.20 -5.48
CA ASN A 124 9.67 -3.83 -5.86
C ASN A 124 9.17 -3.00 -4.67
N PHE A 125 9.07 -1.68 -4.85
CA PHE A 125 8.60 -0.73 -3.84
C PHE A 125 7.14 -0.28 -4.07
N ASN A 126 6.36 -1.02 -4.86
CA ASN A 126 5.04 -0.57 -5.27
C ASN A 126 4.03 -0.65 -4.12
N GLY A 127 3.08 0.29 -4.09
CA GLY A 127 1.94 0.26 -3.17
C GLY A 127 2.36 0.15 -1.69
N PRO A 128 1.81 -0.82 -0.93
CA PRO A 128 2.10 -1.00 0.49
C PRO A 128 3.58 -1.20 0.81
N THR A 129 4.37 -1.82 -0.07
CA THR A 129 5.80 -2.07 0.19
C THR A 129 6.57 -0.77 0.37
N GLY A 130 6.34 0.20 -0.51
CA GLY A 130 6.93 1.53 -0.42
C GLY A 130 6.50 2.29 0.83
N LEU A 131 5.23 2.16 1.24
CA LEU A 131 4.73 2.75 2.48
C LEU A 131 5.40 2.15 3.71
N ILE A 132 5.54 0.82 3.78
CA ILE A 132 6.24 0.13 4.88
C ILE A 132 7.70 0.58 4.92
N VAL A 133 8.41 0.65 3.79
CA VAL A 133 9.80 1.15 3.74
C VAL A 133 9.89 2.59 4.23
N ALA A 134 9.05 3.50 3.72
CA ALA A 134 9.07 4.90 4.13
C ALA A 134 8.76 5.07 5.62
N THR A 135 7.85 4.26 6.16
CA THR A 135 7.50 4.24 7.59
C THR A 135 8.66 3.67 8.41
N SER A 136 9.30 2.60 7.94
CA SER A 136 10.41 1.93 8.61
C SER A 136 11.65 2.81 8.73
N LYS A 137 11.88 3.67 7.74
CA LYS A 137 12.94 4.68 7.75
C LYS A 137 12.53 5.96 8.51
N GLY A 138 11.29 6.02 9.03
CA GLY A 138 10.72 7.18 9.73
C GLY A 138 10.42 8.39 8.85
N ILE A 139 10.45 8.21 7.53
CA ILE A 139 10.19 9.25 6.54
C ILE A 139 8.68 9.51 6.45
N LEU A 140 7.86 8.46 6.44
CA LEU A 140 6.41 8.60 6.47
C LEU A 140 5.92 8.67 7.92
N ARG A 141 5.41 9.85 8.31
CA ARG A 141 4.89 10.11 9.67
C ARG A 141 3.39 10.43 9.71
N SER A 142 2.77 10.70 8.58
CA SER A 142 1.32 10.84 8.48
C SER A 142 0.83 10.58 7.06
N MET A 143 -0.32 9.92 6.95
CA MET A 143 -1.01 9.67 5.69
C MET A 143 -2.53 9.72 5.91
N HIS A 144 -3.24 10.33 4.96
CA HIS A 144 -4.70 10.32 4.97
C HIS A 144 -5.19 8.96 4.48
N CYS A 145 -5.91 8.27 5.35
CA CYS A 145 -6.41 6.93 5.11
C CYS A 145 -7.62 6.69 6.00
N LYS A 146 -8.64 6.02 5.47
CA LYS A 146 -9.81 5.62 6.22
C LYS A 146 -9.49 4.34 6.99
N SER A 147 -9.20 4.49 8.27
CA SER A 147 -8.67 3.43 9.14
C SER A 147 -9.62 2.23 9.25
N SER A 148 -10.91 2.47 9.12
CA SER A 148 -11.96 1.45 9.15
C SER A 148 -12.08 0.66 7.85
N SER A 149 -11.54 1.17 6.75
CA SER A 149 -11.72 0.53 5.45
C SER A 149 -10.80 -0.68 5.26
N ILE A 150 -11.33 -1.65 4.51
CA ILE A 150 -10.64 -2.90 4.21
C ILE A 150 -9.38 -2.62 3.39
N ALA A 151 -8.26 -3.13 3.87
CA ALA A 151 -7.00 -3.19 3.15
C ALA A 151 -6.95 -4.54 2.43
N ASP A 152 -7.44 -4.60 1.20
CA ASP A 152 -7.49 -5.84 0.41
C ASP A 152 -6.09 -6.19 -0.13
N LEU A 153 -5.30 -6.81 0.73
CA LEU A 153 -3.94 -7.27 0.44
C LEU A 153 -3.98 -8.74 0.04
N ILE A 154 -3.26 -9.12 -1.02
CA ILE A 154 -3.18 -10.51 -1.47
C ILE A 154 -1.71 -10.90 -1.72
N PRO A 155 -1.19 -11.98 -1.10
CA PRO A 155 0.17 -12.44 -1.38
C PRO A 155 0.37 -12.82 -2.85
N VAL A 156 1.53 -12.51 -3.42
CA VAL A 156 1.83 -12.78 -4.83
C VAL A 156 1.70 -14.26 -5.21
N ASP A 157 2.15 -15.16 -4.33
CA ASP A 157 2.09 -16.60 -4.54
C ASP A 157 0.67 -17.16 -4.53
N VAL A 158 -0.22 -16.58 -3.72
CA VAL A 158 -1.66 -16.91 -3.76
C VAL A 158 -2.26 -16.57 -5.12
N VAL A 159 -1.90 -15.42 -5.70
CA VAL A 159 -2.37 -15.02 -7.04
C VAL A 159 -1.82 -15.96 -8.11
N ILE A 160 -0.53 -16.31 -8.05
CA ILE A 160 0.10 -17.21 -9.04
C ILE A 160 -0.50 -18.61 -8.96
N ASN A 161 -0.68 -19.15 -7.76
CA ASN A 161 -1.30 -20.46 -7.55
C ASN A 161 -2.75 -20.50 -8.08
N LEU A 162 -3.50 -19.41 -7.89
CA LEU A 162 -4.82 -19.28 -8.50
C LEU A 162 -4.73 -19.26 -10.03
N VAL A 163 -3.83 -18.48 -10.63
CA VAL A 163 -3.68 -18.42 -12.10
C VAL A 163 -3.37 -19.79 -12.70
N ILE A 164 -2.47 -20.57 -12.08
CA ILE A 164 -2.15 -21.93 -12.50
C ILE A 164 -3.39 -22.83 -12.42
N THR A 165 -4.10 -22.78 -11.29
CA THR A 165 -5.30 -23.59 -11.08
C THR A 165 -6.43 -23.21 -12.04
N VAL A 166 -6.60 -21.92 -12.34
CA VAL A 166 -7.57 -21.41 -13.32
C VAL A 166 -7.22 -21.90 -14.73
N ALA A 167 -5.94 -21.94 -15.09
CA ALA A 167 -5.48 -22.50 -16.35
C ALA A 167 -5.86 -23.98 -16.48
N TRP A 168 -5.58 -24.78 -15.44
CA TRP A 168 -5.97 -26.18 -15.39
C TRP A 168 -7.49 -26.37 -15.53
N TYR A 169 -8.28 -25.62 -14.78
CA TYR A 169 -9.73 -25.72 -14.81
C TYR A 169 -10.30 -25.34 -16.18
N THR A 170 -9.79 -24.25 -16.76
CA THR A 170 -10.20 -23.77 -18.09
C THR A 170 -9.90 -24.80 -19.17
N ALA A 171 -8.71 -25.41 -19.15
CA ALA A 171 -8.29 -26.42 -20.12
C ALA A 171 -9.11 -27.72 -20.04
N THR A 172 -9.34 -28.21 -18.81
CA THR A 172 -9.93 -29.53 -18.56
C THR A 172 -11.45 -29.54 -18.55
N HIS A 173 -12.08 -28.46 -18.07
CA HIS A 173 -13.54 -28.40 -17.92
C HIS A 173 -14.22 -27.63 -19.06
N ARG A 174 -13.48 -26.77 -19.76
CA ARG A 174 -13.96 -25.92 -20.88
C ARG A 174 -15.35 -25.32 -20.61
N PRO A 175 -15.47 -24.44 -19.60
CA PRO A 175 -16.75 -23.87 -19.22
C PRO A 175 -17.42 -23.14 -20.40
N ASN A 176 -18.75 -23.25 -20.49
CA ASN A 176 -19.54 -22.66 -21.59
C ASN A 176 -19.49 -21.12 -21.63
N SER A 177 -19.13 -20.49 -20.52
CA SER A 177 -18.96 -19.04 -20.42
C SER A 177 -17.61 -18.70 -19.80
N LEU A 178 -17.04 -17.57 -20.22
CA LEU A 178 -15.84 -17.02 -19.61
C LEU A 178 -16.08 -16.78 -18.12
N LEU A 179 -15.16 -17.28 -17.29
CA LEU A 179 -15.18 -17.07 -15.85
C LEU A 179 -14.19 -15.97 -15.46
N VAL A 180 -14.63 -15.15 -14.52
CA VAL A 180 -13.80 -14.11 -13.87
C VAL A 180 -13.55 -14.53 -12.43
N TYR A 181 -12.33 -14.39 -11.95
CA TYR A 181 -11.93 -14.77 -10.60
C TYR A 181 -11.38 -13.55 -9.88
N ASN A 182 -12.09 -13.03 -8.87
CA ASN A 182 -11.56 -11.95 -8.04
C ASN A 182 -10.68 -12.55 -6.94
N CYS A 183 -9.37 -12.43 -7.08
CA CYS A 183 -8.40 -12.89 -6.09
C CYS A 183 -8.19 -11.81 -5.02
N CYS A 184 -9.09 -11.82 -4.04
CA CYS A 184 -9.22 -10.79 -3.01
C CYS A 184 -9.27 -11.44 -1.63
N SER A 185 -8.69 -10.78 -0.63
CA SER A 185 -8.79 -11.20 0.78
C SER A 185 -9.95 -10.52 1.50
N GLY A 186 -10.41 -9.38 1.02
CA GLY A 186 -11.29 -8.47 1.75
C GLY A 186 -12.63 -9.06 2.18
N SER A 187 -13.22 -9.97 1.40
CA SER A 187 -14.47 -10.67 1.76
C SER A 187 -14.26 -11.96 2.56
N ILE A 188 -13.02 -12.47 2.61
CA ILE A 188 -12.69 -13.82 3.10
C ILE A 188 -11.89 -13.78 4.42
N ASN A 189 -10.83 -12.97 4.48
CA ASN A 189 -9.92 -12.84 5.61
C ASN A 189 -9.63 -11.35 5.85
N HIS A 190 -10.46 -10.73 6.68
CA HIS A 190 -10.57 -9.27 6.75
C HIS A 190 -9.36 -8.64 7.47
N LEU A 191 -8.77 -7.63 6.86
CA LEU A 191 -7.79 -6.74 7.47
C LEU A 191 -8.12 -5.29 7.10
N THR A 192 -8.16 -4.39 8.09
CA THR A 192 -8.39 -2.96 7.85
C THR A 192 -7.08 -2.19 7.80
N TRP A 193 -7.06 -1.00 7.19
CA TRP A 193 -5.85 -0.15 7.19
C TRP A 193 -5.38 0.22 8.61
N GLY A 194 -6.31 0.48 9.54
CA GLY A 194 -5.96 0.66 10.95
C GLY A 194 -5.44 -0.61 11.59
N GLY A 195 -5.90 -1.79 11.15
CA GLY A 195 -5.32 -3.09 11.52
C GLY A 195 -3.88 -3.25 11.03
N VAL A 196 -3.60 -2.89 9.78
CA VAL A 196 -2.25 -2.87 9.21
C VAL A 196 -1.33 -1.99 10.06
N GLU A 197 -1.73 -0.76 10.39
CA GLU A 197 -0.93 0.13 11.24
C GLU A 197 -0.63 -0.50 12.61
N ARG A 198 -1.67 -1.00 13.30
CA ARG A 198 -1.54 -1.61 14.63
C ARG A 198 -0.60 -2.81 14.66
N LEU A 199 -0.59 -3.61 13.60
CA LEU A 199 0.27 -4.80 13.49
C LEU A 199 1.68 -4.44 13.01
N ALA A 200 1.80 -3.59 11.99
CA ALA A 200 3.07 -3.30 11.33
C ALA A 200 4.00 -2.41 12.16
N ILE A 201 3.50 -1.37 12.84
CA ILE A 201 4.36 -0.41 13.57
C ILE A 201 5.21 -1.11 14.66
N PRO A 202 4.64 -1.96 15.55
CA PRO A 202 5.44 -2.70 16.53
C PRO A 202 6.48 -3.62 15.87
N LEU A 203 6.14 -4.28 14.77
CA LEU A 203 7.03 -5.17 14.03
C LEU A 203 8.19 -4.39 13.38
N ILE A 204 7.92 -3.22 12.80
CA ILE A 204 8.93 -2.30 12.28
C ILE A 204 9.91 -1.88 13.38
N LEU A 205 9.41 -1.55 14.57
CA LEU A 205 10.26 -1.18 15.70
C LEU A 205 11.06 -2.36 16.27
N ARG A 206 10.51 -3.59 16.18
CA ARG A 206 11.20 -4.83 16.56
C ARG A 206 12.29 -5.23 15.56
N HIS A 207 12.08 -4.96 14.27
CA HIS A 207 12.98 -5.33 13.17
C HIS A 207 13.46 -4.13 12.34
N PRO A 208 14.06 -3.09 12.97
CA PRO A 208 14.21 -1.78 12.36
C PRO A 208 15.35 -1.73 11.35
N SER A 209 15.11 -1.25 10.12
CA SER A 209 16.14 -1.11 9.07
C SER A 209 17.33 -0.24 9.47
N HIS A 210 18.43 -0.32 8.72
CA HIS A 210 19.53 0.66 8.85
C HIS A 210 19.13 2.03 8.31
N GLY A 211 19.92 3.08 8.58
CA GLY A 211 19.69 4.39 7.96
C GLY A 211 18.31 5.00 8.22
N VAL A 212 17.76 4.78 9.41
CA VAL A 212 16.52 5.41 9.86
C VAL A 212 16.76 6.91 10.05
N PHE A 213 15.92 7.75 9.44
CA PHE A 213 16.04 9.21 9.50
C PHE A 213 15.41 9.77 10.78
N PHE A 214 14.18 9.33 11.08
CA PHE A 214 13.43 9.73 12.26
C PHE A 214 12.89 8.49 12.96
N TYR A 215 12.60 8.59 14.25
CA TYR A 215 11.98 7.47 14.96
C TYR A 215 10.62 7.12 14.33
N PRO A 216 10.39 5.85 13.89
CA PRO A 216 9.13 5.45 13.28
C PRO A 216 7.97 5.59 14.27
N ASN A 217 7.13 6.59 14.05
CA ASN A 217 5.92 6.85 14.83
C ASN A 217 4.82 7.47 13.97
N GLY A 218 4.79 7.08 12.69
CA GLY A 218 3.77 7.54 11.77
C GLY A 218 2.41 6.93 12.08
N SER A 219 1.36 7.64 11.67
CA SER A 219 -0.02 7.18 11.88
C SER A 219 -0.92 7.50 10.69
N PHE A 220 -1.90 6.64 10.44
CA PHE A 220 -2.97 6.89 9.49
C PHE A 220 -4.04 7.77 10.13
N THR A 221 -4.65 8.64 9.32
CA THR A 221 -5.69 9.54 9.83
C THR A 221 -6.86 9.68 8.87
N ASP A 222 -8.05 9.53 9.45
CA ASP A 222 -9.33 9.71 8.78
C ASP A 222 -9.63 11.19 8.50
N SER A 223 -8.97 12.14 9.18
CA SER A 223 -9.19 13.57 8.97
C SER A 223 -8.19 14.17 8.00
N ARG A 224 -8.69 14.64 6.85
CA ARG A 224 -7.84 15.30 5.84
C ARG A 224 -7.18 16.57 6.37
N LEU A 225 -7.89 17.36 7.17
CA LEU A 225 -7.36 18.57 7.78
C LEU A 225 -6.24 18.24 8.78
N TRP A 226 -6.47 17.24 9.64
CA TRP A 226 -5.45 16.80 10.58
C TRP A 226 -4.21 16.25 9.87
N ASN A 227 -4.40 15.46 8.80
CA ASN A 227 -3.30 15.00 7.96
C ASN A 227 -2.50 16.17 7.40
N GLN A 228 -3.14 17.22 6.89
CA GLN A 228 -2.44 18.38 6.34
C GLN A 228 -1.60 19.10 7.41
N LEU A 229 -2.12 19.24 8.63
CA LEU A 229 -1.35 19.79 9.76
C LEU A 229 -0.17 18.88 10.11
N CYS A 230 -0.38 17.58 10.25
CA CYS A 230 0.68 16.61 10.51
C CYS A 230 1.76 16.62 9.41
N VAL A 231 1.37 16.68 8.13
CA VAL A 231 2.29 16.79 7.00
C VAL A 231 3.07 18.10 7.05
N LEU A 232 2.43 19.22 7.42
CA LEU A 232 3.12 20.49 7.58
C LEU A 232 4.21 20.40 8.67
N PHE A 233 3.86 19.89 9.85
CA PHE A 233 4.75 19.88 11.02
C PHE A 233 5.78 18.73 11.03
N TYR A 234 5.43 17.56 10.51
CA TYR A 234 6.32 16.39 10.54
C TYR A 234 7.10 16.17 9.26
N HIS A 235 6.60 16.64 8.11
CA HIS A 235 7.29 16.47 6.83
C HIS A 235 7.86 17.79 6.32
N ARG A 236 7.03 18.80 6.03
CA ARG A 236 7.43 19.99 5.29
C ARG A 236 8.36 20.91 6.09
N LEU A 237 7.94 21.38 7.27
CA LEU A 237 8.73 22.32 8.06
C LEU A 237 10.11 21.74 8.45
N PRO A 238 10.21 20.49 8.95
CA PRO A 238 11.51 19.90 9.25
C PRO A 238 12.38 19.73 8.00
N ALA A 239 11.79 19.35 6.86
CA ALA A 239 12.54 19.18 5.62
C ALA A 239 13.17 20.50 5.14
N TYR A 240 12.39 21.59 5.09
CA TYR A 240 12.92 22.90 4.68
C TYR A 240 13.97 23.43 5.67
N ALA A 241 13.74 23.27 6.98
CA ALA A 241 14.70 23.72 8.00
C ALA A 241 16.04 22.97 7.91
N LEU A 242 16.00 21.65 7.77
CA LEU A 242 17.20 20.82 7.66
C LEU A 242 17.91 20.98 6.32
N ASP A 243 17.18 21.11 5.21
CA ASP A 243 17.77 21.38 3.90
C ASP A 243 18.41 22.79 3.84
N LEU A 244 17.79 23.79 4.49
CA LEU A 244 18.41 25.12 4.63
C LEU A 244 19.70 25.05 5.45
N ALA A 245 19.68 24.34 6.58
CA ALA A 245 20.90 24.13 7.39
C ALA A 245 21.99 23.38 6.61
N ALA A 246 21.60 22.39 5.79
CA ALA A 246 22.52 21.70 4.89
C ALA A 246 23.18 22.68 3.92
N VAL A 247 22.39 23.52 3.23
CA VAL A 247 22.91 24.55 2.32
C VAL A 247 23.86 25.52 3.03
N LEU A 248 23.48 26.03 4.21
CA LEU A 248 24.31 26.95 4.99
C LEU A 248 25.62 26.32 5.49
N THR A 249 25.68 25.00 5.61
CA THR A 249 26.88 24.25 6.02
C THR A 249 27.64 23.64 4.83
N GLY A 250 27.29 24.00 3.59
CA GLY A 250 27.95 23.52 2.38
C GLY A 250 27.55 22.12 1.93
N HIS A 251 26.49 21.54 2.51
CA HIS A 251 25.95 20.24 2.14
C HIS A 251 24.79 20.35 1.15
N ARG A 252 24.54 19.27 0.39
CA ARG A 252 23.45 19.22 -0.59
C ARG A 252 22.10 18.97 0.10
N PRO A 253 21.04 19.75 -0.21
CA PRO A 253 19.70 19.50 0.31
C PRO A 253 19.10 18.22 -0.28
N GLN A 254 18.44 17.40 0.55
CA GLN A 254 17.94 16.07 0.16
C GLN A 254 16.50 15.79 0.62
N LEU A 255 16.03 16.40 1.72
CA LEU A 255 14.76 16.04 2.33
C LEU A 255 13.55 16.58 1.56
N VAL A 256 13.61 17.83 1.07
CA VAL A 256 12.51 18.41 0.29
C VAL A 256 12.24 17.61 -1.00
N PRO A 257 13.26 17.25 -1.82
CA PRO A 257 13.07 16.35 -2.96
C PRO A 257 12.51 14.98 -2.57
N LEU A 258 12.98 14.40 -1.47
CA LEU A 258 12.51 13.12 -0.94
C LEU A 258 11.01 13.17 -0.58
N TYR A 259 10.59 14.16 0.20
CA TYR A 259 9.19 14.32 0.58
C TYR A 259 8.29 14.66 -0.62
N ARG A 260 8.80 15.38 -1.63
CA ARG A 260 8.05 15.61 -2.88
C ARG A 260 7.75 14.30 -3.60
N LYS A 261 8.71 13.37 -3.66
CA LYS A 261 8.49 12.03 -4.23
C LYS A 261 7.52 11.21 -3.38
N LEU A 262 7.69 11.21 -2.06
CA LEU A 262 6.81 10.51 -1.13
C LEU A 262 5.35 10.97 -1.28
N HIS A 263 5.10 12.28 -1.28
CA HIS A 263 3.74 12.81 -1.37
C HIS A 263 3.07 12.54 -2.71
N ARG A 264 3.83 12.53 -3.81
CA ARG A 264 3.31 12.07 -5.12
C ARG A 264 2.87 10.60 -5.05
N ALA A 265 3.68 9.74 -4.43
CA ALA A 265 3.34 8.33 -4.27
C ALA A 265 2.09 8.14 -3.39
N ILE A 266 1.99 8.85 -2.26
CA ILE A 266 0.81 8.80 -1.37
C ILE A 266 -0.45 9.28 -2.11
N GLN A 267 -0.36 10.35 -2.90
CA GLN A 267 -1.49 10.88 -3.65
C GLN A 267 -2.03 9.86 -4.67
N CYS A 268 -1.17 9.04 -5.29
CA CYS A 268 -1.61 7.95 -6.17
C CYS A 268 -2.36 6.84 -5.42
N LEU A 269 -2.13 6.69 -4.11
CA LEU A 269 -2.74 5.66 -3.27
C LEU A 269 -4.00 6.17 -2.53
N GLU A 270 -4.14 7.49 -2.35
CA GLU A 270 -5.20 8.12 -1.54
C GLU A 270 -6.59 7.60 -1.88
N TYR A 271 -6.91 7.41 -3.16
CA TYR A 271 -8.19 6.86 -3.59
C TYR A 271 -8.44 5.45 -3.03
N PHE A 272 -7.44 4.55 -3.12
CA PHE A 272 -7.52 3.17 -2.64
C PHE A 272 -7.49 3.04 -1.12
N THR A 273 -6.93 4.04 -0.42
CA THR A 273 -6.84 4.02 1.05
C THR A 273 -7.97 4.79 1.73
N THR A 274 -8.88 5.41 0.97
CA THR A 274 -10.02 6.18 1.50
C THR A 274 -11.39 5.64 1.06
N HIS A 275 -11.40 4.74 0.09
CA HIS A 275 -12.60 4.05 -0.39
C HIS A 275 -12.51 2.57 -0.08
N GLU A 276 -13.64 1.89 -0.18
CA GLU A 276 -13.80 0.48 0.13
C GLU A 276 -14.65 -0.17 -0.95
N TRP A 277 -14.37 -1.44 -1.21
CA TRP A 277 -15.01 -2.23 -2.25
C TRP A 277 -15.40 -3.59 -1.69
N ALA A 278 -16.57 -4.07 -2.09
CA ALA A 278 -17.02 -5.42 -1.82
C ALA A 278 -16.78 -6.28 -3.07
N PHE A 279 -15.70 -7.06 -3.05
CA PHE A 279 -15.37 -7.99 -4.13
C PHE A 279 -16.03 -9.35 -3.87
N SER A 280 -16.85 -9.82 -4.82
CA SER A 280 -17.35 -11.21 -4.78
C SER A 280 -16.21 -12.16 -5.16
N SER A 281 -16.07 -13.28 -4.46
CA SER A 281 -15.02 -14.29 -4.73
C SER A 281 -15.62 -15.69 -4.91
N ASN A 282 -16.82 -15.78 -5.47
CA ASN A 282 -17.59 -17.02 -5.56
C ASN A 282 -16.93 -18.06 -6.47
N ASN A 283 -16.39 -17.64 -7.61
CA ASN A 283 -15.67 -18.50 -8.56
C ASN A 283 -14.34 -18.98 -7.97
N VAL A 284 -13.65 -18.16 -7.17
CA VAL A 284 -12.45 -18.59 -6.43
C VAL A 284 -12.80 -19.68 -5.41
N LEU A 285 -13.87 -19.49 -4.63
CA LEU A 285 -14.33 -20.47 -3.64
C LEU A 285 -14.80 -21.78 -4.31
N MET A 286 -15.56 -21.67 -5.39
CA MET A 286 -15.97 -22.82 -6.20
C MET A 286 -14.76 -23.60 -6.73
N LEU A 287 -13.75 -22.88 -7.25
CA LEU A 287 -12.55 -23.53 -7.76
C LEU A 287 -11.79 -24.24 -6.64
N LEU A 288 -11.68 -23.62 -5.46
CA LEU A 288 -11.05 -24.24 -4.29
C LEU A 288 -11.73 -25.56 -3.89
N GLU A 289 -13.05 -25.71 -4.09
CA GLU A 289 -13.77 -26.96 -3.82
C GLU A 289 -13.48 -28.05 -4.87
N LYS A 290 -13.15 -27.67 -6.10
CA LYS A 290 -12.89 -28.60 -7.22
C LYS A 290 -11.47 -29.19 -7.23
N VAL A 291 -10.52 -28.52 -6.61
CA VAL A 291 -9.12 -28.97 -6.57
C VAL A 291 -8.97 -30.17 -5.63
N ALA A 292 -8.16 -31.16 -6.03
CA ALA A 292 -7.87 -32.33 -5.19
C ALA A 292 -7.10 -31.92 -3.90
N PRO A 293 -7.26 -32.61 -2.77
CA PRO A 293 -6.60 -32.25 -1.51
C PRO A 293 -5.08 -32.08 -1.62
N GLU A 294 -4.42 -32.93 -2.41
CA GLU A 294 -2.97 -32.89 -2.65
C GLU A 294 -2.58 -31.61 -3.42
N ASP A 295 -3.33 -31.28 -4.47
CA ASP A 295 -3.11 -30.08 -5.28
C ASP A 295 -3.44 -28.79 -4.52
N LYS A 296 -4.36 -28.82 -3.55
CA LYS A 296 -4.60 -27.65 -2.67
C LYS A 296 -3.38 -27.29 -1.82
N GLN A 297 -2.55 -28.28 -1.47
CA GLN A 297 -1.31 -28.03 -0.73
C GLN A 297 -0.24 -27.44 -1.63
N LEU A 298 -0.12 -27.95 -2.86
CA LEU A 298 0.87 -27.50 -3.83
C LEU A 298 0.53 -26.13 -4.41
N PHE A 299 -0.71 -25.95 -4.86
CA PHE A 299 -1.23 -24.70 -5.42
C PHE A 299 -2.13 -24.01 -4.41
N ASN A 300 -1.58 -23.70 -3.24
CA ASN A 300 -2.39 -23.09 -2.18
C ASN A 300 -2.77 -21.64 -2.53
N PHE A 301 -4.07 -21.40 -2.73
CA PHE A 301 -4.67 -20.07 -2.85
C PHE A 301 -5.80 -19.83 -1.83
N ASP A 302 -5.91 -20.66 -0.78
CA ASP A 302 -6.86 -20.42 0.31
C ASP A 302 -6.35 -19.37 1.29
N ILE A 303 -6.83 -18.14 1.12
CA ILE A 303 -6.44 -17.00 1.93
C ILE A 303 -7.01 -17.04 3.36
N LYS A 304 -8.00 -17.91 3.66
CA LYS A 304 -8.57 -18.06 5.01
C LYS A 304 -7.52 -18.51 6.02
N ALA A 305 -6.57 -19.33 5.57
CA ALA A 305 -5.51 -19.87 6.40
C ALA A 305 -4.36 -18.89 6.68
N LEU A 306 -4.36 -17.70 6.06
CA LEU A 306 -3.33 -16.69 6.28
C LEU A 306 -3.48 -16.03 7.67
N HIS A 307 -2.43 -16.10 8.47
CA HIS A 307 -2.36 -15.38 9.75
C HIS A 307 -1.63 -14.05 9.58
N TRP A 308 -2.37 -12.93 9.65
CA TRP A 308 -1.85 -11.59 9.35
C TRP A 308 -0.63 -11.16 10.18
N PRO A 309 -0.55 -11.37 11.50
CA PRO A 309 0.61 -10.94 12.28
C PRO A 309 1.92 -11.60 11.85
N THR A 310 1.92 -12.91 11.61
CA THR A 310 3.12 -13.63 11.17
C THR A 310 3.46 -13.28 9.72
N TYR A 311 2.45 -13.15 8.86
CA TYR A 311 2.66 -12.71 7.48
C TYR A 311 3.29 -11.32 7.37
N LEU A 312 2.80 -10.36 8.17
CA LEU A 312 3.36 -8.99 8.19
C LEU A 312 4.79 -8.97 8.77
N GLU A 313 5.10 -9.84 9.72
CA GLU A 313 6.47 -9.98 10.25
C GLU A 313 7.42 -10.49 9.17
N ASP A 314 7.05 -11.56 8.46
CA ASP A 314 7.82 -12.10 7.33
C ASP A 314 7.96 -11.06 6.21
N TYR A 315 6.90 -10.30 5.93
CA TYR A 315 6.93 -9.23 4.93
C TYR A 315 7.91 -8.11 5.32
N ILE A 316 7.90 -7.65 6.57
CA ILE A 316 8.84 -6.61 7.04
C ILE A 316 10.29 -7.11 7.00
N LEU A 317 10.53 -8.36 7.40
CA LEU A 317 11.85 -8.99 7.31
C LEU A 317 12.29 -9.17 5.85
N GLY A 318 11.36 -9.56 4.97
CA GLY A 318 11.59 -9.71 3.55
C GLY A 318 11.93 -8.40 2.84
N ILE A 319 11.25 -7.30 3.16
CA ILE A 319 11.62 -5.95 2.69
C ILE A 319 13.07 -5.65 3.04
N ARG A 320 13.46 -5.97 4.29
CA ARG A 320 14.79 -5.70 4.81
C ARG A 320 15.86 -6.50 4.04
N GLN A 321 15.61 -7.79 3.82
CA GLN A 321 16.54 -8.69 3.16
C GLN A 321 16.60 -8.50 1.64
N PHE A 322 15.44 -8.42 0.98
CA PHE A 322 15.35 -8.49 -0.48
C PHE A 322 15.38 -7.12 -1.16
N LEU A 323 14.82 -6.07 -0.55
CA LEU A 323 14.82 -4.73 -1.14
C LEU A 323 15.94 -3.85 -0.61
N LEU A 324 16.10 -3.83 0.72
CA LEU A 324 17.11 -3.00 1.36
C LEU A 324 18.49 -3.67 1.40
N LYS A 325 18.56 -4.96 1.04
CA LYS A 325 19.79 -5.76 1.02
C LYS A 325 20.53 -5.76 2.36
N GLU A 326 19.77 -5.76 3.46
CA GLU A 326 20.30 -5.76 4.82
C GLU A 326 20.23 -7.18 5.39
N GLU A 327 21.37 -7.73 5.80
CA GLU A 327 21.41 -9.06 6.42
C GLU A 327 20.66 -9.09 7.77
N LEU A 328 20.00 -10.21 8.07
CA LEU A 328 19.30 -10.40 9.35
C LEU A 328 20.25 -10.40 10.56
N SER A 329 21.50 -10.84 10.36
CA SER A 329 22.61 -10.76 11.32
C SER A 329 22.84 -9.32 11.85
N SER A 330 22.47 -8.31 11.05
CA SER A 330 22.68 -6.90 11.36
C SER A 330 21.60 -6.27 12.26
N LEU A 331 20.53 -7.01 12.58
CA LEU A 331 19.41 -6.53 13.41
C LEU A 331 19.82 -5.97 14.79
N PRO A 332 20.74 -6.59 15.56
CA PRO A 332 21.15 -6.04 16.85
C PRO A 332 21.77 -4.64 16.73
N MET A 333 22.58 -4.40 15.68
CA MET A 333 23.17 -3.09 15.42
C MET A 333 22.10 -2.07 15.05
N ALA A 334 21.15 -2.46 14.20
CA ALA A 334 20.06 -1.58 13.78
C ALA A 334 19.16 -1.18 14.96
N ARG A 335 18.86 -2.11 15.88
CA ARG A 335 18.15 -1.81 17.15
C ARG A 335 18.91 -0.82 18.03
N LYS A 336 20.24 -0.94 18.14
CA LYS A 336 21.08 0.01 18.88
C LYS A 336 21.04 1.41 18.24
N SER A 337 21.09 1.48 16.91
CA SER A 337 20.96 2.72 16.16
C SER A 337 19.59 3.37 16.39
N LEU A 338 18.50 2.59 16.27
CA LEU A 338 17.14 3.07 16.52
C LEU A 338 16.97 3.59 17.96
N LYS A 339 17.53 2.90 18.96
CA LYS A 339 17.51 3.37 20.35
C LYS A 339 18.19 4.74 20.49
N ARG A 340 19.29 4.97 19.77
CA ARG A 340 19.96 6.28 19.76
C ARG A 340 19.09 7.37 19.15
N ILE A 341 18.46 7.09 18.01
CA ILE A 341 17.51 8.00 17.34
C ILE A 341 16.33 8.32 18.26
N TYR A 342 15.82 7.33 18.98
CA TYR A 342 14.77 7.52 19.99
C TYR A 342 15.23 8.48 21.10
N MET A 343 16.43 8.27 21.66
CA MET A 343 16.99 9.15 22.70
C MET A 343 17.17 10.58 22.20
N TYR A 344 17.68 10.77 20.97
CA TYR A 344 17.78 12.09 20.35
C TYR A 344 16.41 12.75 20.17
N THR A 345 15.42 11.99 19.70
CA THR A 345 14.05 12.47 19.53
C THR A 345 13.46 12.95 20.86
N LYS A 346 13.66 12.18 21.95
CA LYS A 346 13.22 12.58 23.29
C LYS A 346 13.96 13.80 23.82
N ALA A 347 15.27 13.91 23.59
CA ALA A 347 16.05 15.07 23.97
C ALA A 347 15.58 16.35 23.24
N VAL A 348 15.33 16.26 21.93
CA VAL A 348 14.80 17.37 21.13
C VAL A 348 13.42 17.78 21.63
N HIS A 349 12.52 16.82 21.88
CA HIS A 349 11.20 17.13 22.44
C HIS A 349 11.30 17.82 23.81
N LEU A 350 12.15 17.33 24.71
CA LEU A 350 12.37 17.94 26.02
C LEU A 350 12.91 19.37 25.88
N PHE A 351 13.86 19.58 24.97
CA PHE A 351 14.42 20.90 24.67
C PHE A 351 13.35 21.86 24.11
N MET A 352 12.50 21.39 23.19
CA MET A 352 11.40 22.19 22.64
C MET A 352 10.36 22.55 23.71
N VAL A 353 10.01 21.62 24.60
CA VAL A 353 9.13 21.88 25.74
C VAL A 353 9.75 22.91 26.68
N PHE A 354 11.05 22.79 26.97
CA PHE A 354 11.79 23.76 27.79
C PHE A 354 11.83 25.15 27.15
N LEU A 355 12.04 25.24 25.83
CA LEU A 355 12.05 26.52 25.11
C LEU A 355 10.67 27.18 25.13
N LEU A 356 9.60 26.40 24.90
CA LEU A 356 8.22 26.89 24.98
C LEU A 356 7.89 27.37 26.39
N TRP A 357 8.25 26.59 27.41
CA TRP A 357 8.16 26.97 28.81
C TRP A 357 8.85 28.32 29.02
N LYS A 358 10.14 28.43 28.69
CA LYS A 358 10.92 29.67 28.84
C LYS A 358 10.23 30.86 28.15
N LEU A 359 9.74 30.72 26.93
CA LEU A 359 9.07 31.79 26.19
C LEU A 359 7.78 32.27 26.88
N VAL A 360 6.94 31.35 27.35
CA VAL A 360 5.70 31.69 28.08
C VAL A 360 6.04 32.41 29.38
N PHE A 361 7.01 31.91 30.14
CA PHE A 361 7.42 32.47 31.43
C PHE A 361 8.18 33.80 31.31
N MET A 362 8.89 34.02 30.20
CA MET A 362 9.50 35.33 29.93
C MET A 362 8.47 36.39 29.52
N ARG A 363 7.38 35.99 28.85
CA ARG A 363 6.40 36.91 28.29
C ARG A 363 5.24 37.24 29.23
N TYR A 364 4.85 36.32 30.11
CA TYR A 364 3.67 36.48 30.96
C TYR A 364 4.03 36.43 32.45
N ASP A 365 3.92 37.59 33.11
CA ASP A 365 4.21 37.72 34.54
C ASP A 365 3.25 36.89 35.41
N SER A 366 1.98 36.77 34.98
CA SER A 366 0.99 35.90 35.60
C SER A 366 1.40 34.42 35.58
N ALA A 367 2.02 33.96 34.49
CA ALA A 367 2.51 32.59 34.40
C ALA A 367 3.62 32.36 35.44
N ARG A 368 4.61 33.28 35.54
CA ARG A 368 5.66 33.24 36.56
C ARG A 368 5.10 33.14 37.98
N LYS A 369 4.14 34.01 38.31
CA LYS A 369 3.49 34.01 39.64
C LYS A 369 2.79 32.68 39.93
N LEU A 370 2.02 32.15 38.96
CA LEU A 370 1.34 30.86 39.09
C LEU A 370 2.33 29.70 39.34
N TRP A 371 3.46 29.70 38.63
CA TRP A 371 4.51 28.69 38.81
C TRP A 371 5.22 28.79 40.15
N PHE A 372 5.53 29.99 40.63
CA PHE A 372 6.08 30.18 41.97
C PHE A 372 5.13 29.66 43.05
N VAL A 373 3.82 29.92 42.90
CA VAL A 373 2.80 29.37 43.81
C VAL A 373 2.76 27.83 43.73
N PHE A 374 2.77 27.26 42.53
CA PHE A 374 2.79 25.80 42.34
C PHE A 374 4.03 25.15 42.96
N VAL A 375 5.24 25.66 42.66
CA VAL A 375 6.50 25.14 43.21
C VAL A 375 6.52 25.30 44.73
N SER A 376 6.06 26.44 45.26
CA SER A 376 5.94 26.64 46.70
C SER A 376 5.01 25.62 47.35
N MET A 377 3.88 25.31 46.71
CA MET A 377 2.94 24.28 47.17
C MET A 377 3.55 22.88 47.14
N VAL A 378 4.27 22.52 46.06
CA VAL A 378 4.96 21.22 45.96
C VAL A 378 6.06 21.09 47.02
N VAL A 379 6.86 22.13 47.25
CA VAL A 379 7.89 22.14 48.30
C VAL A 379 7.25 22.01 49.69
N LYS A 380 6.13 22.71 49.94
CA LYS A 380 5.38 22.57 51.19
C LYS A 380 4.83 21.16 51.38
N LEU A 381 4.26 20.56 50.34
CA LEU A 381 3.78 19.18 50.34
C LEU A 381 4.93 18.18 50.59
N PHE A 382 6.07 18.37 49.91
CA PHE A 382 7.25 17.53 50.09
C PHE A 382 7.84 17.63 51.51
N ASN A 383 7.87 18.84 52.07
CA ASN A 383 8.32 19.06 53.45
C ASN A 383 7.31 18.58 54.50
N ALA A 384 6.03 18.43 54.14
CA ALA A 384 4.98 17.88 54.98
C ALA A 384 4.88 16.34 54.90
N LEU A 385 5.52 15.71 53.91
CA LEU A 385 5.66 14.25 53.88
C LEU A 385 6.56 13.82 55.06
N PRO A 386 6.13 12.84 55.88
CA PRO A 386 6.96 12.34 56.97
C PRO A 386 8.27 11.81 56.40
N ARG A 387 9.39 12.34 56.88
CA ARG A 387 10.71 11.80 56.56
C ARG A 387 10.76 10.39 57.13
N ILE A 388 10.80 9.38 56.26
CA ILE A 388 11.05 8.00 56.66
C ILE A 388 12.50 7.96 57.16
N THR A 389 12.65 8.08 58.48
CA THR A 389 13.91 7.82 59.19
C THR A 389 14.12 6.31 59.17
N SER A 390 15.20 5.86 58.51
CA SER A 390 15.77 4.52 58.68
C SER A 390 16.32 4.33 60.09
#